data_AF-A0A6A3PEX2-F1
#
_entry.id   AF-A0A6A3PEX2-F1
#
_cell.length_a   1.000
_cell.length_b   1.000
_cell.length_c   1.000
_cell.angle_alpha   90.00
_cell.angle_beta   90.00
_cell.angle_gamma   90.00
#
_symmetry.space_group_name_H-M   'P 1'
#
loop_
_entity.id
_entity.type
_entity.pdbx_description
1 polymer ?
#
loop_
_entity_poly.entity_id
_entity_poly.type
_entity_poly.pdbx_seq_one_letter_code
_entity_poly.pdbx_strand_id
1 'polypeptide(L)'
;MASDATAVPLSQCFVQAAAENGHHAVIHYLCKQKIAFCYAEPLYSALRNGHAKCVEVLLTPLSWASERDSVIYCAACQGNLAMVKFLLGFKPQEVAAEPNQKNPIPANAWRAQPRGLLAAAAASGNLELVKWMQVNHPGQSATNAINSAAMNGHFHVVQWLQEDRTEAFTEAAMHAAAARGNLPMVKWVHSNGFTGYVPKAVDEAARRGYLDVVKWFYANRPERCTERGFGENIRNGPLRVAEWLHTNAFNHVPVNLDGTRDYIFYSRKFELLLFMDARCPQCFTPQFVKDTKKNLERYTLLEELRWLNARFPKV
;
A
#
# COMPACT_ATOMS: atom_id res chain seq x y z
N MET A 1 42.24 4.09 10.41
CA MET A 1 41.50 2.81 10.37
C MET A 1 40.05 3.12 10.11
N ALA A 2 39.71 3.34 8.83
CA ALA A 2 38.33 3.52 8.40
C ALA A 2 37.76 2.12 8.11
N SER A 3 36.62 1.82 8.70
CA SER A 3 35.85 0.61 8.48
C SER A 3 35.24 0.64 7.08
N ASP A 4 35.71 -0.25 6.20
CA ASP A 4 35.04 -0.59 4.94
C ASP A 4 33.70 -1.25 5.24
N ALA A 5 32.67 -0.44 5.40
CA ALA A 5 31.28 -0.84 5.21
C ALA A 5 30.91 -0.43 3.78
N THR A 6 30.54 -1.39 2.91
CA THR A 6 29.58 -1.30 1.77
C THR A 6 29.90 -2.17 0.53
N ALA A 7 30.99 -2.93 0.49
CA ALA A 7 31.19 -3.87 -0.63
C ALA A 7 30.32 -5.13 -0.43
N VAL A 8 29.21 -5.22 -1.17
CA VAL A 8 28.44 -6.46 -1.29
C VAL A 8 29.39 -7.56 -1.79
N PRO A 9 29.52 -8.71 -1.11
CA PRO A 9 30.43 -9.77 -1.52
C PRO A 9 30.15 -10.18 -2.97
N LEU A 10 31.18 -10.35 -3.80
CA LEU A 10 31.03 -10.81 -5.19
C LEU A 10 30.14 -12.05 -5.31
N SER A 11 30.22 -12.95 -4.33
CA SER A 11 29.36 -14.13 -4.19
C SER A 11 27.87 -13.77 -4.12
N GLN A 12 27.49 -12.72 -3.39
CA GLN A 12 26.10 -12.25 -3.29
C GLN A 12 25.60 -11.76 -4.65
N CYS A 13 26.41 -11.01 -5.40
CA CYS A 13 26.03 -10.51 -6.72
C CYS A 13 25.81 -11.66 -7.72
N PHE A 14 26.64 -12.71 -7.68
CA PHE A 14 26.48 -13.87 -8.55
C PHE A 14 25.22 -14.68 -8.23
N VAL A 15 24.95 -14.94 -6.94
CA VAL A 15 23.73 -15.65 -6.53
C VAL A 15 22.48 -14.83 -6.88
N GLN A 16 22.53 -13.52 -6.68
CA GLN A 16 21.45 -12.59 -7.02
C GLN A 16 21.13 -12.65 -8.52
N ALA A 17 22.13 -12.46 -9.39
CA ALA A 17 21.94 -12.52 -10.84
C ALA A 17 21.46 -13.90 -11.32
N ALA A 18 21.98 -14.99 -10.73
CA ALA A 18 21.54 -16.35 -11.04
C ALA A 18 20.07 -16.58 -10.64
N ALA A 19 19.64 -16.04 -9.49
CA ALA A 19 18.27 -16.14 -9.01
C ALA A 19 17.29 -15.30 -9.84
N GLU A 20 17.69 -14.10 -10.27
CA GLU A 20 16.89 -13.25 -11.16
C GLU A 20 16.65 -13.89 -12.53
N ASN A 21 17.64 -14.60 -13.07
CA ASN A 21 17.61 -15.18 -14.42
C ASN A 21 17.24 -16.68 -14.48
N GLY A 22 16.95 -17.32 -13.34
CA GLY A 22 16.50 -18.71 -13.32
C GLY A 22 17.61 -19.78 -13.41
N HIS A 23 18.86 -19.40 -13.16
CA HIS A 23 20.04 -20.27 -13.25
C HIS A 23 20.25 -21.11 -11.97
N HIS A 24 19.28 -21.98 -11.66
CA HIS A 24 19.28 -22.84 -10.46
C HIS A 24 20.55 -23.70 -10.30
N ALA A 25 21.15 -24.15 -11.41
CA ALA A 25 22.39 -24.94 -11.38
C ALA A 25 23.58 -24.16 -10.81
N VAL A 26 23.67 -22.85 -11.13
CA VAL A 26 24.72 -21.96 -10.61
C VAL A 26 24.53 -21.75 -9.12
N ILE A 27 23.30 -21.49 -8.69
CA ILE A 27 22.96 -21.35 -7.26
C ILE A 27 23.31 -22.64 -6.51
N HIS A 28 22.92 -23.80 -7.03
CA HIS A 28 23.19 -25.10 -6.41
C HIS A 28 24.69 -25.39 -6.31
N TYR A 29 25.47 -25.03 -7.33
CA TYR A 29 26.93 -25.12 -7.28
C TYR A 29 27.51 -24.23 -6.17
N LEU A 30 27.07 -22.96 -6.08
CA LEU A 30 27.54 -22.02 -5.07
C LEU A 30 27.15 -22.45 -3.64
N CYS A 31 25.95 -22.99 -3.45
CA CYS A 31 25.52 -23.61 -2.19
C CYS A 31 26.42 -24.79 -1.78
N LYS A 32 26.77 -25.68 -2.74
CA LYS A 32 27.67 -26.82 -2.49
C LYS A 32 29.06 -26.40 -2.05
N GLN A 33 29.56 -25.27 -2.55
CA GLN A 33 30.87 -24.72 -2.17
C GLN A 33 30.86 -24.05 -0.78
N LYS A 34 29.73 -24.05 -0.05
CA LYS A 34 29.56 -23.43 1.27
C LYS A 34 29.97 -21.96 1.33
N ILE A 35 29.82 -21.25 0.21
CA ILE A 35 30.11 -19.81 0.14
C ILE A 35 29.05 -19.08 0.98
N ALA A 36 29.49 -18.18 1.87
CA ALA A 36 28.57 -17.38 2.66
C ALA A 36 27.91 -16.29 1.79
N PHE A 37 26.58 -16.25 1.80
CA PHE A 37 25.76 -15.20 1.19
C PHE A 37 24.41 -15.10 1.92
N CYS A 38 23.71 -13.98 1.73
CA CYS A 38 22.36 -13.76 2.23
C CYS A 38 21.34 -14.45 1.31
N TYR A 39 20.53 -15.35 1.87
CA TYR A 39 19.55 -16.15 1.14
C TYR A 39 18.26 -15.39 0.82
N ALA A 40 17.91 -14.37 1.60
CA ALA A 40 16.63 -13.67 1.47
C ALA A 40 16.49 -12.95 0.11
N GLU A 41 17.44 -12.08 -0.25
CA GLU A 41 17.34 -11.26 -1.47
C GLU A 41 17.26 -12.10 -2.77
N PRO A 42 18.13 -13.11 -2.99
CA PRO A 42 18.01 -13.97 -4.16
C PRO A 42 16.72 -14.77 -4.16
N LEU A 43 16.22 -15.19 -2.98
CA LEU A 43 14.97 -15.94 -2.87
C LEU A 43 13.77 -15.09 -3.34
N TYR A 44 13.62 -13.87 -2.83
CA TYR A 44 12.54 -12.98 -3.27
C TYR A 44 12.64 -12.61 -4.74
N SER A 45 13.85 -12.57 -5.29
CA SER A 45 14.10 -12.30 -6.70
C SER A 45 13.72 -13.49 -7.59
N ALA A 46 14.05 -14.71 -7.18
CA ALA A 46 13.60 -15.93 -7.83
C ALA A 46 12.07 -16.09 -7.75
N LEU A 47 11.45 -15.74 -6.61
CA LEU A 47 10.00 -15.74 -6.43
C LEU A 47 9.33 -14.77 -7.40
N ARG A 48 9.79 -13.50 -7.43
CA ARG A 48 9.24 -12.44 -8.30
C ARG A 48 9.29 -12.79 -9.77
N ASN A 49 10.33 -13.51 -10.19
CA ASN A 49 10.49 -13.94 -11.57
C ASN A 49 9.91 -15.34 -11.84
N GLY A 50 9.30 -16.00 -10.85
CA GLY A 50 8.62 -17.29 -11.00
C GLY A 50 9.54 -18.50 -11.17
N HIS A 51 10.81 -18.41 -10.79
CA HIS A 51 11.81 -19.46 -10.98
C HIS A 51 11.74 -20.54 -9.90
N ALA A 52 10.77 -21.46 -10.01
CA ALA A 52 10.49 -22.50 -9.01
C ALA A 52 11.72 -23.34 -8.60
N LYS A 53 12.58 -23.69 -9.56
CA LYS A 53 13.82 -24.44 -9.28
C LYS A 53 14.86 -23.63 -8.53
N CYS A 54 14.97 -22.32 -8.81
CA CYS A 54 15.87 -21.44 -8.04
C CYS A 54 15.36 -21.29 -6.62
N VAL A 55 14.04 -21.12 -6.45
CA VAL A 55 13.39 -21.11 -5.15
C VAL A 55 13.71 -22.42 -4.44
N GLU A 56 13.42 -23.58 -5.03
CA GLU A 56 13.73 -24.90 -4.45
C GLU A 56 15.15 -24.99 -3.89
N VAL A 57 16.17 -24.63 -4.70
CA VAL A 57 17.57 -24.66 -4.28
C VAL A 57 17.84 -23.66 -3.13
N LEU A 58 17.31 -22.44 -3.20
CA LEU A 58 17.49 -21.42 -2.18
C LEU A 58 16.75 -21.74 -0.86
N LEU A 59 15.74 -22.63 -0.91
CA LEU A 59 14.99 -23.08 0.27
C LEU A 59 15.66 -24.21 1.05
N THR A 60 16.65 -24.89 0.48
CA THR A 60 17.34 -26.03 1.13
C THR A 60 18.20 -25.75 2.38
N PRO A 61 18.57 -24.52 2.78
CA PRO A 61 19.26 -24.29 4.04
C PRO A 61 18.30 -23.85 5.17
N LEU A 62 17.91 -24.82 6.02
CA LEU A 62 17.57 -24.80 7.48
C LEU A 62 16.82 -23.60 8.16
N SER A 63 16.44 -22.52 7.47
CA SER A 63 15.77 -21.32 8.00
C SER A 63 14.30 -21.19 7.58
N TRP A 64 13.77 -22.19 6.86
CA TRP A 64 12.48 -22.14 6.16
C TRP A 64 11.26 -21.95 7.09
N ALA A 65 11.33 -22.38 8.35
CA ALA A 65 10.17 -22.35 9.23
C ALA A 65 9.70 -20.93 9.59
N SER A 66 10.61 -19.97 9.70
CA SER A 66 10.25 -18.58 10.03
C SER A 66 9.78 -17.77 8.82
N GLU A 67 10.17 -18.14 7.60
CA GLU A 67 9.90 -17.36 6.39
C GLU A 67 8.82 -17.97 5.47
N ARG A 68 8.40 -19.22 5.71
CA ARG A 68 7.44 -19.96 4.89
C ARG A 68 6.18 -19.15 4.57
N ASP A 69 5.52 -18.60 5.58
CA ASP A 69 4.25 -17.88 5.40
C ASP A 69 4.44 -16.63 4.55
N SER A 70 5.53 -15.90 4.76
CA SER A 70 5.91 -14.72 3.98
C SER A 70 6.17 -15.05 2.52
N VAL A 71 6.91 -16.14 2.25
CA VAL A 71 7.24 -16.59 0.89
C VAL A 71 5.98 -17.02 0.12
N ILE A 72 5.10 -17.80 0.77
CA ILE A 72 3.82 -18.22 0.17
C ILE A 72 2.91 -17.00 -0.08
N TYR A 73 2.86 -16.06 0.88
CA TYR A 73 2.11 -14.82 0.74
C TYR A 73 2.62 -13.98 -0.43
N CYS A 74 3.93 -13.80 -0.56
CA CYS A 74 4.55 -13.10 -1.69
C CYS A 74 4.22 -13.75 -3.04
N ALA A 75 4.28 -15.08 -3.14
CA ALA A 75 3.90 -15.80 -4.36
C ALA A 75 2.42 -15.59 -4.73
N ALA A 76 1.53 -15.52 -3.74
CA ALA A 76 0.11 -15.24 -3.95
C ALA A 76 -0.15 -13.79 -4.36
N CYS A 77 0.55 -12.81 -3.76
CA CYS A 77 0.48 -11.40 -4.19
C CYS A 77 0.91 -11.20 -5.64
N GLN A 78 1.80 -12.06 -6.15
CA GLN A 78 2.23 -12.04 -7.56
C GLN A 78 1.27 -12.80 -8.48
N GLY A 79 0.26 -13.49 -7.93
CA GLY A 79 -0.66 -14.31 -8.70
C GLY A 79 -0.02 -15.55 -9.32
N ASN A 80 1.12 -16.03 -8.80
CA ASN A 80 1.80 -17.19 -9.38
C ASN A 80 1.21 -18.50 -8.83
N LEU A 81 0.16 -19.01 -9.49
CA LEU A 81 -0.53 -20.24 -9.09
C LEU A 81 0.41 -21.45 -9.02
N ALA A 82 1.33 -21.59 -9.99
CA ALA A 82 2.27 -22.70 -10.02
C ALA A 82 3.21 -22.66 -8.81
N MET A 83 3.73 -21.47 -8.48
CA MET A 83 4.59 -21.27 -7.31
C MET A 83 3.81 -21.49 -6.00
N VAL A 84 2.59 -20.98 -5.88
CA VAL A 84 1.76 -21.20 -4.68
C VAL A 84 1.50 -22.70 -4.46
N LYS A 85 1.14 -23.43 -5.53
CA LYS A 85 0.98 -24.90 -5.47
C LYS A 85 2.28 -25.59 -5.07
N PHE A 86 3.40 -25.18 -5.69
CA PHE A 86 4.72 -25.72 -5.38
C PHE A 86 5.08 -25.52 -3.90
N LEU A 87 4.94 -24.30 -3.36
CA LEU A 87 5.31 -23.98 -1.98
C LEU A 87 4.38 -24.61 -0.95
N LEU A 88 3.08 -24.74 -1.24
CA LEU A 88 2.13 -25.45 -0.37
C LEU A 88 2.34 -26.96 -0.38
N GLY A 89 2.78 -27.51 -1.52
CA GLY A 89 3.17 -28.92 -1.67
C GLY A 89 4.60 -29.22 -1.20
N PHE A 90 5.42 -28.21 -0.97
CA PHE A 90 6.81 -28.35 -0.59
C PHE A 90 6.90 -28.91 0.84
N LYS A 91 7.24 -30.19 0.92
CA LYS A 91 7.71 -30.82 2.15
C LYS A 91 9.22 -30.63 2.15
N PRO A 92 9.80 -29.91 3.12
CA PRO A 92 11.24 -29.93 3.29
C PRO A 92 11.65 -31.40 3.35
N GLN A 93 12.72 -31.78 2.64
CA GLN A 93 13.34 -33.07 2.92
C GLN A 93 13.51 -33.16 4.44
N GLU A 94 13.12 -34.28 5.04
CA GLU A 94 13.40 -34.57 6.45
C GLU A 94 14.92 -34.60 6.63
N VAL A 95 15.55 -33.42 6.66
CA VAL A 95 16.93 -33.31 7.10
C VAL A 95 16.83 -33.61 8.57
N ALA A 96 17.27 -34.81 8.91
CA ALA A 96 17.35 -35.35 10.26
C ALA A 96 17.64 -34.21 11.23
N ALA A 97 16.73 -34.05 12.19
CA ALA A 97 16.84 -33.06 13.25
C ALA A 97 18.31 -32.95 13.69
N GLU A 98 18.91 -31.77 13.53
CA GLU A 98 20.22 -31.57 14.13
C GLU A 98 20.07 -31.82 15.65
N PRO A 99 20.97 -32.60 16.28
CA PRO A 99 20.80 -33.07 17.65
C PRO A 99 20.68 -31.98 18.73
N ASN A 100 20.78 -30.69 18.37
CA ASN A 100 20.78 -29.56 19.30
C ASN A 100 19.67 -28.50 19.06
N GLN A 101 18.65 -28.78 18.24
CA GLN A 101 17.56 -27.81 18.05
C GLN A 101 16.61 -27.81 19.26
N LYS A 102 16.73 -26.79 20.12
CA LYS A 102 16.00 -26.67 21.39
C LYS A 102 14.47 -26.63 21.30
N ASN A 103 13.88 -26.58 20.10
CA ASN A 103 12.45 -26.71 19.86
C ASN A 103 12.22 -27.14 18.40
N PRO A 104 12.05 -28.44 18.10
CA PRO A 104 11.64 -28.87 16.77
C PRO A 104 10.27 -28.28 16.43
N ILE A 105 10.13 -27.63 15.26
CA ILE A 105 8.84 -27.11 14.79
C ILE A 105 7.91 -28.32 14.61
N PRO A 106 6.77 -28.38 15.32
CA PRO A 106 5.96 -29.58 15.33
C PRO A 106 5.34 -29.82 13.95
N ALA A 107 5.21 -31.09 13.55
CA ALA A 107 4.76 -31.50 12.22
C ALA A 107 3.40 -30.89 11.78
N ASN A 108 2.60 -30.44 12.76
CA ASN A 108 1.31 -29.77 12.59
C ASN A 108 1.42 -28.25 12.35
N ALA A 109 2.52 -27.58 12.72
CA ALA A 109 2.74 -26.17 12.42
C ALA A 109 2.82 -25.94 10.90
N TRP A 110 3.36 -26.93 10.17
CA TRP A 110 3.39 -26.96 8.70
C TRP A 110 2.02 -27.15 8.03
N ARG A 111 0.95 -27.42 8.81
CA ARG A 111 -0.43 -27.57 8.33
C ARG A 111 -1.27 -26.32 8.55
N ALA A 112 -0.84 -25.40 9.41
CA ALA A 112 -1.52 -24.12 9.59
C ALA A 112 -1.35 -23.28 8.33
N GLN A 113 -2.46 -22.82 7.77
CA GLN A 113 -2.46 -22.06 6.52
C GLN A 113 -2.10 -20.59 6.79
N PRO A 114 -1.32 -19.93 5.93
CA PRO A 114 -1.04 -18.51 6.06
C PRO A 114 -2.35 -17.73 6.03
N ARG A 115 -2.62 -16.93 7.06
CA ARG A 115 -3.82 -16.07 7.09
C ARG A 115 -3.72 -15.02 5.98
N GLY A 116 -4.83 -14.77 5.29
CA GLY A 116 -4.92 -13.70 4.28
C GLY A 116 -4.39 -14.07 2.90
N LEU A 117 -4.08 -15.33 2.64
CA LEU A 117 -3.61 -15.82 1.35
C LEU A 117 -4.66 -15.63 0.23
N LEU A 118 -5.95 -15.82 0.53
CA LEU A 118 -7.06 -15.54 -0.38
C LEU A 118 -7.14 -14.05 -0.72
N ALA A 119 -6.88 -13.18 0.27
CA ALA A 119 -6.86 -11.74 0.04
C ALA A 119 -5.65 -11.31 -0.81
N ALA A 120 -4.49 -11.94 -0.62
CA ALA A 120 -3.32 -11.76 -1.48
C ALA A 120 -3.59 -12.21 -2.93
N ALA A 121 -4.21 -13.38 -3.11
CA ALA A 121 -4.62 -13.85 -4.44
C ALA A 121 -5.61 -12.88 -5.10
N ALA A 122 -6.61 -12.42 -4.36
CA ALA A 122 -7.59 -11.46 -4.86
C ALA A 122 -6.95 -10.10 -5.19
N ALA A 123 -5.97 -9.66 -4.40
CA ALA A 123 -5.18 -8.46 -4.68
C ALA A 123 -4.33 -8.57 -5.96
N SER A 124 -3.94 -9.78 -6.36
CA SER A 124 -3.17 -10.02 -7.59
C SER A 124 -4.02 -10.01 -8.87
N GLY A 125 -5.35 -10.14 -8.72
CA GLY A 125 -6.27 -10.25 -9.86
C GLY A 125 -6.29 -11.61 -10.55
N ASN A 126 -5.53 -12.61 -10.05
CA ASN A 126 -5.54 -13.95 -10.61
C ASN A 126 -6.78 -14.74 -10.14
N LEU A 127 -7.83 -14.74 -10.95
CA LEU A 127 -9.08 -15.43 -10.68
C LEU A 127 -8.91 -16.95 -10.54
N GLU A 128 -8.01 -17.57 -11.32
CA GLU A 128 -7.75 -19.01 -11.25
C GLU A 128 -7.13 -19.40 -9.91
N LEU A 129 -6.26 -18.55 -9.38
CA LEU A 129 -5.70 -18.72 -8.05
C LEU A 129 -6.76 -18.56 -6.96
N VAL A 130 -7.65 -17.59 -7.08
CA VAL A 130 -8.77 -17.37 -6.15
C VAL A 130 -9.73 -18.58 -6.15
N LYS A 131 -10.15 -19.06 -7.32
CA LYS A 131 -10.98 -20.28 -7.47
C LYS A 131 -10.31 -21.49 -6.85
N TRP A 132 -9.03 -21.69 -7.15
CA TRP A 132 -8.26 -22.81 -6.61
C TRP A 132 -8.18 -22.75 -5.07
N MET A 133 -7.95 -21.58 -4.50
CA MET A 133 -7.93 -21.41 -3.03
C MET A 133 -9.29 -21.65 -2.40
N GLN A 134 -10.39 -21.20 -3.01
CA GLN A 134 -11.73 -21.38 -2.45
C GLN A 134 -12.12 -22.87 -2.37
N VAL A 135 -11.76 -23.65 -3.38
CA VAL A 135 -12.03 -25.10 -3.44
C VAL A 135 -11.13 -25.88 -2.48
N ASN A 136 -9.83 -25.56 -2.43
CA ASN A 136 -8.85 -26.35 -1.67
C ASN A 136 -8.68 -25.87 -0.22
N HIS A 137 -9.07 -24.64 0.08
CA HIS A 137 -8.86 -24.00 1.39
C HIS A 137 -10.09 -23.17 1.84
N PRO A 138 -11.27 -23.79 1.98
CA PRO A 138 -12.47 -23.12 2.46
C PRO A 138 -12.31 -22.74 3.94
N GLY A 139 -12.27 -21.45 4.24
CA GLY A 139 -12.07 -20.96 5.62
C GLY A 139 -11.43 -19.58 5.69
N GLN A 140 -10.91 -19.07 4.57
CA GLN A 140 -10.42 -17.70 4.50
C GLN A 140 -11.55 -16.70 4.25
N SER A 141 -11.42 -15.50 4.82
CA SER A 141 -12.44 -14.44 4.68
C SER A 141 -12.50 -13.93 3.24
N ALA A 142 -13.59 -14.25 2.54
CA ALA A 142 -13.86 -13.68 1.22
C ALA A 142 -14.20 -12.18 1.28
N THR A 143 -14.57 -11.63 2.45
CA THR A 143 -14.76 -10.18 2.63
C THR A 143 -13.44 -9.42 2.51
N ASN A 144 -12.36 -9.92 3.11
CA ASN A 144 -11.03 -9.35 2.93
C ASN A 144 -10.55 -9.48 1.48
N ALA A 145 -10.88 -10.59 0.82
CA ALA A 145 -10.55 -10.82 -0.58
C ALA A 145 -11.27 -9.83 -1.52
N ILE A 146 -12.56 -9.58 -1.31
CA ILE A 146 -13.34 -8.57 -2.04
C ILE A 146 -12.72 -7.18 -1.84
N ASN A 147 -12.40 -6.79 -0.60
CA ASN A 147 -11.80 -5.49 -0.31
C ASN A 147 -10.45 -5.33 -1.04
N SER A 148 -9.60 -6.36 -1.01
CA SER A 148 -8.31 -6.38 -1.69
C SER A 148 -8.42 -6.33 -3.21
N ALA A 149 -9.37 -7.05 -3.81
CA ALA A 149 -9.64 -7.01 -5.24
C ALA A 149 -10.22 -5.65 -5.66
N ALA A 150 -11.16 -5.09 -4.89
CA ALA A 150 -11.74 -3.78 -5.13
C ALA A 150 -10.68 -2.67 -5.07
N MET A 151 -9.77 -2.73 -4.09
CA MET A 151 -8.64 -1.81 -3.97
C MET A 151 -7.75 -1.80 -5.23
N ASN A 152 -7.47 -2.97 -5.80
CA ASN A 152 -6.62 -3.08 -6.99
C ASN A 152 -7.39 -3.01 -8.31
N GLY A 153 -8.71 -2.82 -8.25
CA GLY A 153 -9.56 -2.66 -9.43
C GLY A 153 -9.82 -3.94 -10.21
N HIS A 154 -9.72 -5.11 -9.58
CA HIS A 154 -9.95 -6.40 -10.22
C HIS A 154 -11.44 -6.75 -10.24
N PHE A 155 -12.21 -6.11 -11.12
CA PHE A 155 -13.67 -6.30 -11.27
C PHE A 155 -14.08 -7.75 -11.41
N HIS A 156 -13.42 -8.51 -12.28
CA HIS A 156 -13.74 -9.91 -12.54
C HIS A 156 -13.59 -10.78 -11.29
N VAL A 157 -12.62 -10.48 -10.42
CA VAL A 157 -12.45 -11.17 -9.13
C VAL A 157 -13.54 -10.77 -8.15
N VAL A 158 -13.88 -9.48 -8.07
CA VAL A 158 -14.95 -9.00 -7.18
C VAL A 158 -16.31 -9.57 -7.59
N GLN A 159 -16.62 -9.57 -8.90
CA GLN A 159 -17.84 -10.17 -9.45
C GLN A 159 -17.93 -11.64 -9.08
N TRP A 160 -16.89 -12.41 -9.36
CA TRP A 160 -16.88 -13.84 -9.05
C TRP A 160 -17.01 -14.13 -7.55
N LEU A 161 -16.32 -13.36 -6.70
CA LEU A 161 -16.44 -13.52 -5.24
C LEU A 161 -17.82 -13.14 -4.70
N GLN A 162 -18.57 -12.29 -5.41
CA GLN A 162 -19.88 -11.81 -5.02
C GLN A 162 -21.04 -12.61 -5.64
N GLU A 163 -20.82 -13.38 -6.71
CA GLU A 163 -21.86 -14.12 -7.46
C GLU A 163 -22.78 -14.97 -6.56
N ASP A 164 -22.22 -15.65 -5.57
CA ASP A 164 -22.97 -16.50 -4.64
C ASP A 164 -23.24 -15.83 -3.27
N ARG A 165 -22.93 -14.53 -3.13
CA ARG A 165 -23.05 -13.80 -1.87
C ARG A 165 -24.20 -12.80 -1.91
N THR A 166 -25.09 -12.93 -0.94
CA THR A 166 -26.20 -11.99 -0.70
C THR A 166 -25.80 -10.82 0.22
N GLU A 167 -24.62 -10.87 0.82
CA GLU A 167 -24.12 -9.83 1.72
C GLU A 167 -23.80 -8.53 0.96
N ALA A 168 -24.20 -7.40 1.53
CA ALA A 168 -23.87 -6.09 0.98
C ALA A 168 -22.36 -5.80 1.03
N PHE A 169 -21.87 -4.99 0.10
CA PHE A 169 -20.48 -4.52 0.12
C PHE A 169 -20.17 -3.77 1.42
N THR A 170 -18.94 -3.95 1.91
CA THR A 170 -18.48 -3.27 3.12
C THR A 170 -18.00 -1.84 2.83
N GLU A 171 -18.00 -0.98 3.85
CA GLU A 171 -17.41 0.37 3.76
C GLU A 171 -15.92 0.32 3.37
N ALA A 172 -15.22 -0.75 3.77
CA ALA A 172 -13.82 -0.95 3.40
C ALA A 172 -13.64 -1.14 1.89
N ALA A 173 -14.55 -1.83 1.19
CA ALA A 173 -14.49 -1.98 -0.27
C ALA A 173 -14.67 -0.62 -0.96
N MET A 174 -15.68 0.16 -0.55
CA MET A 174 -15.94 1.50 -1.09
C MET A 174 -14.76 2.45 -0.82
N HIS A 175 -14.27 2.47 0.42
CA HIS A 175 -13.10 3.25 0.82
C HIS A 175 -11.86 2.88 0.01
N ALA A 176 -11.59 1.59 -0.17
CA ALA A 176 -10.43 1.13 -0.91
C ALA A 176 -10.48 1.49 -2.41
N ALA A 177 -11.65 1.38 -3.04
CA ALA A 177 -11.87 1.80 -4.42
C ALA A 177 -11.66 3.31 -4.58
N ALA A 178 -12.21 4.11 -3.67
CA ALA A 178 -12.06 5.57 -3.65
C ALA A 178 -10.60 6.01 -3.39
N ALA A 179 -9.91 5.35 -2.46
CA ALA A 179 -8.49 5.60 -2.13
C ALA A 179 -7.53 5.29 -3.28
N ARG A 180 -8.01 4.63 -4.34
CA ARG A 180 -7.23 4.30 -5.55
C ARG A 180 -7.69 5.06 -6.78
N GLY A 181 -8.68 5.95 -6.64
CA GLY A 181 -9.22 6.73 -7.74
C GLY A 181 -10.01 5.88 -8.74
N ASN A 182 -10.42 4.67 -8.36
CA ASN A 182 -11.10 3.75 -9.26
C ASN A 182 -12.59 4.08 -9.33
N LEU A 183 -12.92 5.15 -10.05
CA LEU A 183 -14.30 5.60 -10.26
C LEU A 183 -15.22 4.50 -10.82
N PRO A 184 -14.81 3.68 -11.81
CA PRO A 184 -15.66 2.58 -12.27
C PRO A 184 -16.00 1.58 -11.14
N MET A 185 -15.07 1.30 -10.22
CA MET A 185 -15.31 0.37 -9.09
C MET A 185 -16.22 1.01 -8.06
N VAL A 186 -16.02 2.30 -7.76
CA VAL A 186 -16.92 3.08 -6.88
C VAL A 186 -18.36 3.04 -7.41
N LYS A 187 -18.56 3.30 -8.70
CA LYS A 187 -19.88 3.24 -9.35
C LYS A 187 -20.50 1.86 -9.27
N TRP A 188 -19.70 0.83 -9.54
CA TRP A 188 -20.17 -0.54 -9.54
C TRP A 188 -20.55 -1.00 -8.13
N VAL A 189 -19.70 -0.80 -7.13
CA VAL A 189 -19.98 -1.12 -5.71
C VAL A 189 -21.24 -0.39 -5.24
N HIS A 190 -21.40 0.88 -5.60
CA HIS A 190 -22.60 1.65 -5.27
C HIS A 190 -23.87 1.10 -5.92
N SER A 191 -23.82 0.77 -7.22
CA SER A 191 -24.97 0.25 -7.96
C SER A 191 -25.37 -1.16 -7.53
N ASN A 192 -24.45 -1.91 -6.90
CA ASN A 192 -24.70 -3.25 -6.39
C ASN A 192 -25.01 -3.27 -4.88
N GLY A 193 -25.84 -2.33 -4.43
CA GLY A 193 -26.47 -2.39 -3.10
C GLY A 193 -25.64 -1.87 -1.92
N PHE A 194 -24.53 -1.15 -2.17
CA PHE A 194 -23.80 -0.51 -1.08
C PHE A 194 -24.59 0.67 -0.48
N THR A 195 -24.91 0.60 0.81
CA THR A 195 -25.64 1.63 1.56
C THR A 195 -24.83 2.29 2.68
N GLY A 196 -23.60 1.84 2.93
CA GLY A 196 -22.77 2.26 4.08
C GLY A 196 -22.26 3.72 4.02
N TYR A 197 -21.53 4.10 5.07
CA TYR A 197 -20.98 5.45 5.27
C TYR A 197 -19.81 5.75 4.32
N VAL A 198 -19.87 6.88 3.59
CA VAL A 198 -18.87 7.26 2.57
C VAL A 198 -17.93 8.44 2.90
N PRO A 199 -18.13 9.31 3.91
CA PRO A 199 -17.23 10.44 4.16
C PRO A 199 -15.74 10.08 4.27
N LYS A 200 -15.39 8.95 4.91
CA LYS A 200 -13.98 8.49 4.93
C LYS A 200 -13.44 8.23 3.51
N ALA A 201 -14.26 7.65 2.63
CA ALA A 201 -13.90 7.39 1.24
C ALA A 201 -13.75 8.70 0.45
N VAL A 202 -14.63 9.67 0.70
CA VAL A 202 -14.59 11.01 0.09
C VAL A 202 -13.35 11.78 0.54
N ASP A 203 -13.04 11.76 1.84
CA ASP A 203 -11.88 12.43 2.44
C ASP A 203 -10.57 11.87 1.87
N GLU A 204 -10.44 10.55 1.80
CA GLU A 204 -9.23 9.90 1.25
C GLU A 204 -9.10 10.14 -0.27
N ALA A 205 -10.20 10.11 -1.02
CA ALA A 205 -10.20 10.46 -2.44
C ALA A 205 -9.79 11.92 -2.65
N ALA A 206 -10.28 12.83 -1.79
CA ALA A 206 -9.89 14.23 -1.83
C ALA A 206 -8.40 14.40 -1.52
N ARG A 207 -7.92 13.83 -0.42
CA ARG A 207 -6.52 13.86 0.00
C ARG A 207 -5.56 13.37 -1.09
N ARG A 208 -5.96 12.36 -1.86
CA ARG A 208 -5.15 11.80 -2.96
C ARG A 208 -5.32 12.49 -4.31
N GLY A 209 -6.30 13.39 -4.46
CA GLY A 209 -6.48 14.16 -5.69
C GLY A 209 -7.48 13.60 -6.70
N TYR A 210 -8.28 12.59 -6.35
CA TYR A 210 -9.22 11.96 -7.26
C TYR A 210 -10.52 12.77 -7.38
N LEU A 211 -10.42 13.92 -8.06
CA LEU A 211 -11.52 14.89 -8.21
C LEU A 211 -12.77 14.30 -8.85
N ASP A 212 -12.60 13.39 -9.80
CA ASP A 212 -13.69 12.68 -10.49
C ASP A 212 -14.50 11.80 -9.53
N VAL A 213 -13.81 11.08 -8.64
CA VAL A 213 -14.44 10.30 -7.55
C VAL A 213 -15.17 11.21 -6.58
N VAL A 214 -14.55 12.32 -6.15
CA VAL A 214 -15.17 13.30 -5.25
C VAL A 214 -16.44 13.90 -5.86
N LYS A 215 -16.37 14.37 -7.11
CA LYS A 215 -17.52 14.91 -7.85
C LYS A 215 -18.64 13.88 -7.97
N TRP A 216 -18.29 12.63 -8.24
CA TRP A 216 -19.27 11.56 -8.34
C TRP A 216 -19.98 11.33 -7.01
N PHE A 217 -19.26 11.28 -5.88
CA PHE A 217 -19.90 11.16 -4.56
C PHE A 217 -20.85 12.33 -4.29
N TYR A 218 -20.45 13.56 -4.57
CA TYR A 218 -21.30 14.74 -4.35
C TYR A 218 -22.57 14.74 -5.21
N ALA A 219 -22.52 14.15 -6.40
CA ALA A 219 -23.67 14.05 -7.30
C ALA A 219 -24.63 12.91 -6.95
N ASN A 220 -24.16 11.84 -6.30
CA ASN A 220 -24.92 10.59 -6.12
C ASN A 220 -25.22 10.25 -4.66
N ARG A 221 -24.60 10.94 -3.70
CA ARG A 221 -24.77 10.69 -2.26
C ARG A 221 -25.10 12.00 -1.54
N PRO A 222 -25.82 11.95 -0.42
CA PRO A 222 -26.03 13.12 0.45
C PRO A 222 -24.81 13.41 1.34
N GLU A 223 -23.99 12.40 1.67
CA GLU A 223 -22.83 12.60 2.52
C GLU A 223 -21.72 13.39 1.81
N ARG A 224 -20.91 14.12 2.59
CA ARG A 224 -19.94 15.10 2.11
C ARG A 224 -18.55 14.85 2.69
N CYS A 225 -17.56 15.54 2.13
CA CYS A 225 -16.22 15.62 2.72
C CYS A 225 -16.32 16.23 4.12
N THR A 226 -15.55 15.71 5.08
CA THR A 226 -15.49 16.25 6.43
C THR A 226 -14.55 17.46 6.49
N GLU A 227 -14.70 18.32 7.50
CA GLU A 227 -13.75 19.44 7.73
C GLU A 227 -12.31 18.94 7.89
N ARG A 228 -12.15 17.78 8.54
CA ARG A 228 -10.85 17.11 8.67
C ARG A 228 -10.31 16.69 7.30
N GLY A 229 -11.13 16.03 6.47
CA GLY A 229 -10.73 15.62 5.13
C GLY A 229 -10.34 16.80 4.24
N PHE A 230 -11.06 17.91 4.35
CA PHE A 230 -10.71 19.15 3.65
C PHE A 230 -9.39 19.73 4.14
N GLY A 231 -9.16 19.80 5.46
CA GLY A 231 -7.89 20.23 6.03
C GLY A 231 -6.71 19.33 5.62
N GLU A 232 -6.91 18.02 5.59
CA GLU A 232 -5.91 17.05 5.12
C GLU A 232 -5.64 17.17 3.61
N ASN A 233 -6.66 17.45 2.79
CA ASN A 233 -6.50 17.74 1.36
C ASN A 233 -5.70 19.03 1.12
N ILE A 234 -5.94 20.09 1.89
CA ILE A 234 -5.16 21.33 1.80
C ILE A 234 -3.68 21.09 2.16
N ARG A 235 -3.41 20.26 3.18
CA ARG A 235 -2.05 19.98 3.66
C ARG A 235 -1.27 19.05 2.73
N ASN A 236 -1.91 18.00 2.25
CA ASN A 236 -1.23 16.84 1.66
C ASN A 236 -1.75 16.45 0.27
N GLY A 237 -2.76 17.15 -0.24
CA GLY A 237 -3.46 16.81 -1.47
C GLY A 237 -3.35 17.89 -2.56
N PRO A 238 -3.83 17.58 -3.77
CA PRO A 238 -3.81 18.55 -4.87
C PRO A 238 -4.77 19.72 -4.66
N LEU A 239 -4.25 20.95 -4.82
CA LEU A 239 -5.02 22.20 -4.67
C LEU A 239 -6.25 22.28 -5.59
N ARG A 240 -6.25 21.59 -6.74
CA ARG A 240 -7.41 21.52 -7.62
C ARG A 240 -8.64 20.93 -6.94
N VAL A 241 -8.45 19.95 -6.06
CA VAL A 241 -9.55 19.38 -5.27
C VAL A 241 -9.93 20.33 -4.14
N ALA A 242 -8.95 20.98 -3.50
CA ALA A 242 -9.21 21.99 -2.47
C ALA A 242 -10.05 23.14 -3.02
N GLU A 243 -9.74 23.64 -4.22
CA GLU A 243 -10.50 24.68 -4.90
C GLU A 243 -11.94 24.23 -5.15
N TRP A 244 -12.12 23.03 -5.68
CA TRP A 244 -13.45 22.51 -5.95
C TRP A 244 -14.26 22.32 -4.64
N LEU A 245 -13.65 21.76 -3.59
CA LEU A 245 -14.30 21.58 -2.29
C LEU A 245 -14.61 22.91 -1.61
N HIS A 246 -13.71 23.89 -1.69
CA HIS A 246 -13.95 25.23 -1.18
C HIS A 246 -15.18 25.86 -1.84
N THR A 247 -15.25 25.84 -3.16
CA THR A 247 -16.37 26.44 -3.91
C THR A 247 -17.70 25.71 -3.69
N ASN A 248 -17.69 24.39 -3.51
CA ASN A 248 -18.91 23.57 -3.48
C ASN A 248 -19.35 23.10 -2.09
N ALA A 249 -18.49 23.20 -1.06
CA ALA A 249 -18.76 22.60 0.25
C ALA A 249 -18.36 23.46 1.45
N PHE A 250 -17.29 24.26 1.34
CA PHE A 250 -16.70 24.97 2.50
C PHE A 250 -16.62 26.50 2.31
N ASN A 251 -17.43 27.06 1.42
CA ASN A 251 -17.44 28.49 1.08
C ASN A 251 -17.72 29.43 2.28
N HIS A 252 -18.31 28.92 3.37
CA HIS A 252 -18.64 29.68 4.58
C HIS A 252 -17.97 29.16 5.86
N VAL A 253 -17.22 28.05 5.78
CA VAL A 253 -16.60 27.45 6.97
C VAL A 253 -15.19 28.01 7.13
N PRO A 254 -14.85 28.66 8.26
CA PRO A 254 -13.48 29.01 8.54
C PRO A 254 -12.67 27.73 8.62
N VAL A 255 -11.76 27.54 7.66
CA VAL A 255 -10.91 26.36 7.62
C VAL A 255 -10.08 26.33 8.89
N ASN A 256 -10.34 25.36 9.77
CA ASN A 256 -9.53 25.19 10.97
C ASN A 256 -8.14 24.67 10.55
N LEU A 257 -7.24 25.63 10.38
CA LEU A 257 -5.86 25.40 9.95
C LEU A 257 -4.89 25.33 11.13
N ASP A 258 -5.35 25.13 12.37
CA ASP A 258 -4.48 25.14 13.55
C ASP A 258 -3.36 24.10 13.45
N GLY A 259 -3.64 22.95 12.83
CA GLY A 259 -2.62 21.93 12.51
C GLY A 259 -1.92 22.11 11.15
N THR A 260 -2.27 23.13 10.37
CA THR A 260 -1.66 23.44 9.05
C THR A 260 -0.46 24.37 9.23
N ARG A 261 -0.38 25.06 10.39
CA ARG A 261 0.77 25.88 10.79
C ARG A 261 2.07 25.12 10.55
N ASP A 262 2.24 23.93 11.11
CA ASP A 262 3.48 23.15 10.96
C ASP A 262 3.68 22.58 9.55
N TYR A 263 2.61 22.40 8.77
CA TYR A 263 2.63 21.70 7.47
C TYR A 263 2.97 22.58 6.27
N ILE A 264 2.74 23.90 6.35
CA ILE A 264 3.24 24.86 5.33
C ILE A 264 4.76 24.67 5.11
N PHE A 265 5.47 24.15 6.12
CA PHE A 265 6.93 24.06 6.13
C PHE A 265 7.51 22.73 5.61
N TYR A 266 6.72 21.65 5.53
CA TYR A 266 7.24 20.33 5.10
C TYR A 266 6.95 20.00 3.64
N SER A 267 5.88 20.54 3.08
CA SER A 267 5.52 20.40 1.67
C SER A 267 5.61 21.77 1.00
N ARG A 268 6.60 21.97 0.12
CA ARG A 268 6.60 23.11 -0.80
C ARG A 268 5.17 23.23 -1.38
N LYS A 269 4.57 24.41 -1.49
CA LYS A 269 5.00 25.46 -2.41
C LYS A 269 4.14 26.69 -2.13
N PHE A 270 4.71 27.86 -2.35
CA PHE A 270 4.04 29.17 -2.48
C PHE A 270 2.57 29.16 -2.94
N GLU A 271 2.18 28.24 -3.81
CA GLU A 271 0.79 28.03 -4.26
C GLU A 271 -0.22 27.82 -3.12
N LEU A 272 0.16 27.20 -2.00
CA LEU A 272 -0.73 27.06 -0.84
C LEU A 272 -0.96 28.40 -0.15
N LEU A 273 0.08 29.23 0.00
CA LEU A 273 -0.05 30.59 0.53
C LEU A 273 -0.91 31.46 -0.39
N LEU A 274 -0.73 31.33 -1.72
CA LEU A 274 -1.56 32.01 -2.71
C LEU A 274 -3.02 31.53 -2.68
N PHE A 275 -3.25 30.22 -2.56
CA PHE A 275 -4.58 29.64 -2.42
C PHE A 275 -5.28 30.16 -1.17
N MET A 276 -4.57 30.16 -0.03
CA MET A 276 -5.07 30.68 1.22
C MET A 276 -5.37 32.18 1.13
N ASP A 277 -4.50 33.00 0.51
CA ASP A 277 -4.73 34.44 0.38
C ASP A 277 -5.93 34.73 -0.53
N ALA A 278 -6.08 33.98 -1.61
CA ALA A 278 -7.16 34.18 -2.58
C ALA A 278 -8.53 33.70 -2.08
N ARG A 279 -8.58 32.64 -1.25
CA ARG A 279 -9.84 31.94 -0.90
C ARG A 279 -10.14 31.92 0.59
N CYS A 280 -9.12 31.99 1.44
CA CYS A 280 -9.25 31.93 2.90
C CYS A 280 -8.46 33.06 3.59
N PRO A 281 -8.64 34.35 3.22
CA PRO A 281 -7.86 35.46 3.77
C PRO A 281 -7.96 35.59 5.30
N GLN A 282 -9.07 35.12 5.90
CA GLN A 282 -9.29 35.05 7.34
C GLN A 282 -8.24 34.21 8.08
N CYS A 283 -7.53 33.32 7.38
CA CYS A 283 -6.49 32.50 7.99
C CYS A 283 -5.21 33.30 8.31
N PHE A 284 -4.99 34.47 7.68
CA PHE A 284 -3.85 35.35 7.92
C PHE A 284 -4.03 36.23 9.16
N THR A 285 -4.16 35.59 10.32
CA THR A 285 -4.12 36.30 11.61
C THR A 285 -2.72 36.87 11.87
N PRO A 286 -2.57 37.96 12.67
CA PRO A 286 -1.24 38.49 13.00
C PRO A 286 -0.31 37.43 13.61
N GLN A 287 -0.85 36.56 14.47
CA GLN A 287 -0.09 35.46 15.05
C GLN A 287 0.38 34.46 13.98
N PHE A 288 -0.53 34.06 13.07
CA PHE A 288 -0.19 33.16 11.97
C PHE A 288 0.90 33.75 11.06
N VAL A 289 0.80 35.03 10.69
CA VAL A 289 1.80 35.71 9.84
C VAL A 289 3.15 35.75 10.55
N LYS A 290 3.18 36.13 11.83
CA LYS A 290 4.42 36.21 12.62
C LYS A 290 5.11 34.86 12.76
N ASP A 291 4.36 33.81 13.08
CA ASP A 291 4.88 32.45 13.21
C ASP A 291 5.38 31.91 11.86
N THR A 292 4.65 32.22 10.78
CA THR A 292 5.04 31.84 9.42
C THR A 292 6.33 32.52 8.99
N LYS A 293 6.50 33.83 9.24
CA LYS A 293 7.76 34.55 8.96
C LYS A 293 8.95 33.92 9.69
N LYS A 294 8.82 33.73 11.01
CA LYS A 294 9.86 33.13 11.87
C LYS A 294 10.29 31.74 11.37
N ASN A 295 9.34 30.94 10.91
CA ASN A 295 9.64 29.60 10.40
C ASN A 295 10.24 29.63 8.99
N LEU A 296 9.77 30.49 8.07
CA LEU A 296 10.35 30.65 6.74
C LEU A 296 11.81 31.14 6.80
N GLU A 297 12.14 32.01 7.76
CA GLU A 297 13.52 32.43 8.05
C GLU A 297 14.41 31.25 8.47
N ARG A 298 13.88 30.34 9.29
CA ARG A 298 14.59 29.14 9.75
C ARG A 298 14.91 28.14 8.63
N TYR A 299 14.05 28.05 7.60
CA TYR A 299 14.18 27.11 6.49
C TYR A 299 14.72 27.75 5.19
N THR A 300 15.17 29.01 5.22
CA THR A 300 15.75 29.74 4.07
C THR A 300 14.85 29.88 2.84
N LEU A 301 13.53 29.93 3.04
CA LEU A 301 12.54 30.09 1.96
C LEU A 301 12.33 31.58 1.64
N LEU A 302 13.26 32.14 0.86
CA LEU A 302 13.39 33.58 0.60
C LEU A 302 12.24 34.18 -0.23
N GLU A 303 11.62 33.43 -1.14
CA GLU A 303 10.58 33.97 -2.03
C GLU A 303 9.24 34.13 -1.30
N GLU A 304 8.84 33.10 -0.55
CA GLU A 304 7.64 33.11 0.27
C GLU A 304 7.74 34.17 1.37
N LEU A 305 8.92 34.33 1.98
CA LEU A 305 9.18 35.35 2.99
C LEU A 305 9.10 36.76 2.40
N ARG A 306 9.66 36.99 1.21
CA ARG A 306 9.54 38.28 0.49
C ARG A 306 8.09 38.62 0.18
N TRP A 307 7.33 37.66 -0.33
CA TRP A 307 5.91 37.86 -0.60
C TRP A 307 5.12 38.18 0.67
N LEU A 308 5.35 37.42 1.75
CA LEU A 308 4.64 37.61 3.02
C LEU A 308 4.98 38.97 3.66
N ASN A 309 6.23 39.42 3.54
CA ASN A 309 6.67 40.75 3.98
C ASN A 309 6.05 41.88 3.15
N ALA A 310 5.93 41.70 1.83
CA ALA A 310 5.28 42.67 0.95
C ALA A 310 3.77 42.75 1.22
N ARG A 311 3.11 41.61 1.47
CA ARG A 311 1.66 41.52 1.69
C ARG A 311 1.25 41.97 3.09
N PHE A 312 2.05 41.65 4.11
CA PHE A 312 1.78 41.97 5.53
C PHE A 312 2.99 42.72 6.14
N PRO A 313 3.17 44.02 5.84
CA PRO A 313 4.34 44.77 6.28
C PRO A 313 4.30 45.18 7.76
N LYS A 314 3.13 45.12 8.42
CA LYS A 314 2.89 45.60 9.80
C LYS A 314 2.93 44.50 10.88
N VAL A 315 3.27 43.27 10.50
CA VAL A 315 3.31 42.08 11.37
C VAL A 315 4.68 41.44 11.26
#